data_AF-A0A7W7CUS4-F1
#
_entry.id   AF-A0A7W7CUS4-F1
#
_cell.length_a   1.000
_cell.length_b   1.000
_cell.length_c   1.000
_cell.angle_alpha   90.00
_cell.angle_beta   90.00
_cell.angle_gamma   90.00
#
_symmetry.space_group_name_H-M   'P 1'
#
loop_
_entity.id
_entity.type
_entity.pdbx_description
1 polymer ?
#
loop_
_entity_poly.entity_id
_entity_poly.type
_entity_poly.pdbx_seq_one_letter_code
_entity_poly.pdbx_strand_id
1 'polypeptide(L)'
;MSDHVEVRPAGLTAHAAAVTAIGDRTGQAARAGDAVRAGPESYGELCRMVPTVLGALQDTLVDGITTAAAALHDTAARLRTTAAEYENTDRRRAHQFDHLRGGR
;
A
#
# COMPACT_ATOMS: atom_id res chain seq x y z
N MET A 1 2.47 -13.61 31.56
CA MET A 1 3.08 -12.30 31.27
C MET A 1 2.51 -11.85 29.95
N SER A 2 1.52 -10.96 29.96
CA SER A 2 0.99 -10.40 28.71
C SER A 2 2.04 -9.45 28.15
N ASP A 3 2.49 -9.73 26.94
CA ASP A 3 3.41 -8.86 26.22
C ASP A 3 2.67 -7.55 25.91
N HIS A 4 3.10 -6.45 26.53
CA HIS A 4 2.45 -5.16 26.35
C HIS A 4 2.99 -4.53 25.06
N VAL A 5 2.19 -4.59 24.00
CA VAL A 5 2.49 -3.89 22.74
C VAL A 5 2.22 -2.40 22.93
N GLU A 6 3.29 -1.59 23.03
CA GLU A 6 3.20 -0.13 22.96
C GLU A 6 3.06 0.30 21.50
N VAL A 7 1.92 0.91 21.15
CA VAL A 7 1.68 1.46 19.82
C VAL A 7 1.94 2.96 19.84
N ARG A 8 2.90 3.41 19.02
CA ARG A 8 3.19 4.84 18.82
C ARG A 8 2.50 5.34 17.55
N PRO A 9 1.51 6.26 17.63
CA PRO A 9 0.80 6.75 16.45
C PRO A 9 1.71 7.35 15.37
N ALA A 10 2.74 8.09 15.78
CA ALA A 10 3.76 8.61 14.87
C ALA A 10 4.49 7.50 14.10
N GLY A 11 4.74 6.35 14.75
CA GLY A 11 5.34 5.19 14.11
C GLY A 11 4.42 4.55 13.06
N LEU A 12 3.11 4.45 13.37
CA LEU A 12 2.11 3.98 12.41
C LEU A 12 2.01 4.92 11.20
N THR A 13 2.01 6.24 11.41
CA THR A 13 1.98 7.23 10.33
C THR A 13 3.23 7.16 9.46
N ALA A 14 4.41 7.03 10.07
CA ALA A 14 5.67 6.84 9.34
C ALA A 14 5.66 5.54 8.52
N HIS A 15 5.17 4.44 9.10
CA HIS A 15 5.05 3.17 8.39
C HIS A 15 4.05 3.25 7.24
N ALA A 16 2.90 3.91 7.42
CA ALA A 16 1.94 4.15 6.35
C ALA A 16 2.56 4.93 5.17
N ALA A 17 3.42 5.90 5.45
CA ALA A 17 4.17 6.63 4.42
C ALA A 17 5.14 5.70 3.66
N ALA A 18 5.88 4.84 4.38
CA ALA A 18 6.76 3.85 3.76
C ALA A 18 5.99 2.85 2.89
N VAL A 19 4.86 2.33 3.37
CA VAL A 19 3.98 1.42 2.60
C VAL A 19 3.41 2.12 1.36
N THR A 20 3.04 3.40 1.47
CA THR A 20 2.59 4.19 0.32
C THR A 20 3.67 4.31 -0.74
N ALA A 21 4.91 4.64 -0.35
CA ALA A 21 6.04 4.73 -1.27
C ALA A 21 6.38 3.39 -1.94
N ILE A 22 6.13 2.25 -1.27
CA ILE A 22 6.23 0.93 -1.91
C ILE A 22 5.09 0.76 -2.92
N GLY A 23 3.84 1.07 -2.55
CA GLY A 23 2.70 1.04 -3.47
C GLY A 23 2.93 1.86 -4.74
N ASP A 24 3.50 3.07 -4.61
CA ASP A 24 3.81 3.95 -5.73
C ASP A 24 4.82 3.32 -6.69
N ARG A 25 5.90 2.73 -6.16
CA ARG A 25 6.92 2.03 -6.94
C ARG A 25 6.37 0.77 -7.61
N THR A 26 5.50 0.03 -6.92
CA THR A 26 4.81 -1.13 -7.49
C THR A 26 3.89 -0.70 -8.64
N GLY A 27 3.12 0.38 -8.48
CA GLY A 27 2.31 0.94 -9.57
C GLY A 27 3.14 1.50 -10.72
N GLN A 28 4.36 2.00 -10.45
CA GLN A 28 5.31 2.35 -11.50
C GLN A 28 5.81 1.11 -12.26
N ALA A 29 6.06 0.00 -11.57
CA ALA A 29 6.45 -1.25 -12.21
C ALA A 29 5.34 -1.81 -13.12
N ALA A 30 4.08 -1.73 -12.73
CA ALA A 30 2.95 -2.11 -13.58
C ALA A 30 2.92 -1.28 -14.88
N ARG A 31 3.00 0.06 -14.75
CA ARG A 31 3.05 0.97 -15.91
C ARG A 31 4.25 0.74 -16.83
N ALA A 32 5.41 0.43 -16.24
CA ALA A 32 6.59 0.05 -17.02
C ALA A 32 6.35 -1.28 -17.77
N GLY A 33 5.70 -2.24 -17.12
CA GLY A 33 5.27 -3.50 -17.71
C GLY A 33 4.36 -3.29 -18.92
N ASP A 34 3.38 -2.39 -18.84
CA ASP A 34 2.53 -2.04 -19.98
C ASP A 34 3.33 -1.38 -21.12
N ALA A 35 4.25 -0.48 -20.78
CA ALA A 35 5.01 0.28 -21.77
C ALA A 35 5.99 -0.57 -22.59
N VAL A 36 6.49 -1.68 -22.05
CA VAL A 36 7.45 -2.57 -22.74
C VAL A 36 6.80 -3.69 -23.54
N ARG A 37 5.47 -3.64 -23.75
CA ARG A 37 4.75 -4.65 -24.53
C ARG A 37 5.26 -4.70 -25.97
N ALA A 38 5.89 -5.81 -26.31
CA ALA A 38 6.38 -6.06 -27.66
C ALA A 38 5.19 -6.33 -28.60
N GLY A 39 5.14 -5.61 -29.73
CA GLY A 39 4.13 -5.82 -30.76
C GLY A 39 4.35 -7.15 -31.51
N PRO A 40 3.32 -7.68 -32.18
CA PRO A 40 3.38 -8.96 -32.92
C PRO A 40 4.56 -9.04 -33.90
N GLU A 41 4.90 -7.93 -34.52
CA GLU A 41 6.02 -7.76 -35.45
C GLU A 41 7.41 -7.93 -34.81
N SER A 42 7.52 -7.84 -33.48
CA SER A 42 8.79 -7.90 -32.74
C SER A 42 9.40 -9.31 -32.70
N TYR A 43 8.59 -10.35 -32.88
CA TYR A 43 9.01 -11.75 -32.76
C TYR A 43 9.29 -12.41 -34.13
N GLY A 44 9.02 -11.69 -35.23
CA GLY A 44 9.18 -12.20 -36.59
C GLY A 44 8.12 -13.23 -37.02
N GLU A 45 8.01 -13.44 -38.34
CA GLU A 45 6.94 -14.24 -38.96
C GLU A 45 6.90 -15.72 -38.55
N LEU A 46 8.04 -16.27 -38.10
CA LEU A 46 8.16 -17.65 -37.66
C LEU A 46 7.60 -17.88 -36.24
N CYS A 47 7.45 -16.81 -35.45
CA CYS A 47 7.02 -16.89 -34.05
C CYS A 47 5.61 -16.33 -33.83
N ARG A 48 4.72 -16.38 -34.82
CA ARG A 48 3.37 -15.78 -34.77
C ARG A 48 2.49 -16.19 -33.58
N MET A 49 2.71 -17.36 -32.96
CA MET A 49 1.97 -17.78 -31.76
C MET A 49 2.47 -17.11 -30.46
N VAL A 50 3.76 -16.76 -30.40
CA VAL A 50 4.44 -16.29 -29.20
C VAL A 50 3.85 -14.98 -28.65
N PRO A 51 3.52 -13.96 -29.46
CA PRO A 51 2.91 -12.72 -28.99
C PRO A 51 1.60 -12.93 -28.23
N THR A 52 0.76 -13.88 -28.68
CA THR A 52 -0.53 -14.15 -28.04
C THR A 52 -0.36 -14.76 -26.65
N VAL A 53 0.54 -15.75 -26.52
CA VAL A 53 0.80 -16.42 -25.23
C VAL A 53 1.48 -15.46 -24.25
N LEU A 54 2.50 -14.73 -24.71
CA LEU A 54 3.21 -13.77 -23.87
C LEU A 54 2.33 -12.57 -23.51
N GLY A 55 1.46 -12.13 -24.41
CA GLY A 55 0.50 -11.06 -24.14
C GLY A 55 -0.44 -11.42 -22.98
N ALA A 56 -1.05 -12.62 -23.01
CA ALA A 56 -1.93 -13.06 -21.93
C ALA A 56 -1.20 -13.21 -20.58
N LEU A 57 0.04 -13.68 -20.61
CA LEU A 57 0.88 -13.74 -19.41
C LEU A 57 1.21 -12.33 -18.88
N GLN A 58 1.56 -11.41 -19.77
CA GLN A 58 1.89 -10.03 -19.44
C GLN A 58 0.67 -9.31 -18.85
N ASP A 59 -0.52 -9.50 -19.41
CA ASP A 59 -1.77 -8.96 -18.89
C ASP A 59 -2.00 -9.44 -17.45
N THR A 60 -1.86 -10.74 -17.21
CA THR A 60 -1.99 -11.34 -15.86
C THR A 60 -0.98 -10.75 -14.86
N LEU A 61 0.27 -10.54 -15.30
CA LEU A 61 1.33 -10.00 -14.46
C LEU A 61 1.08 -8.51 -14.12
N VAL A 62 0.73 -7.70 -15.12
CA VAL A 62 0.43 -6.27 -14.91
C VAL A 62 -0.78 -6.10 -14.00
N ASP A 63 -1.84 -6.89 -14.19
CA ASP A 63 -3.03 -6.86 -13.35
C ASP A 63 -2.71 -7.25 -11.90
N GLY A 64 -1.89 -8.29 -11.71
CA GLY A 64 -1.43 -8.73 -10.39
C GLY A 64 -0.62 -7.65 -9.66
N ILE A 65 0.32 -7.00 -10.36
CA ILE A 65 1.14 -5.91 -9.79
C ILE A 65 0.26 -4.69 -9.48
N THR A 66 -0.69 -4.36 -10.35
CA THR A 66 -1.65 -3.26 -10.14
C THR A 66 -2.51 -3.50 -8.91
N THR A 67 -3.02 -4.73 -8.76
CA THR A 67 -3.79 -5.16 -7.58
C THR A 67 -2.95 -5.07 -6.31
N ALA A 68 -1.70 -5.50 -6.37
CA ALA A 68 -0.78 -5.40 -5.22
C ALA A 68 -0.51 -3.94 -4.83
N ALA A 69 -0.31 -3.04 -5.80
CA ALA A 69 -0.16 -1.60 -5.53
C ALA A 69 -1.40 -1.02 -4.82
N ALA A 70 -2.61 -1.37 -5.29
CA ALA A 70 -3.85 -0.94 -4.66
C ALA A 70 -4.00 -1.47 -3.23
N ALA A 71 -3.66 -2.74 -2.98
CA ALA A 71 -3.70 -3.34 -1.65
C ALA A 71 -2.71 -2.68 -0.67
N LEU A 72 -1.53 -2.29 -1.15
CA LEU A 72 -0.55 -1.53 -0.38
C LEU A 72 -1.09 -0.15 0.00
N HIS A 73 -1.74 0.54 -0.94
CA HIS A 73 -2.37 1.84 -0.66
C HIS A 73 -3.54 1.72 0.33
N ASP A 74 -4.40 0.70 0.20
CA ASP A 74 -5.47 0.44 1.18
C ASP A 74 -4.89 0.16 2.57
N THR A 75 -3.85 -0.67 2.65
CA THR A 75 -3.15 -0.96 3.90
C THR A 75 -2.57 0.31 4.53
N ALA A 76 -1.91 1.16 3.74
CA ALA A 76 -1.41 2.44 4.22
C ALA A 76 -2.52 3.38 4.70
N ALA A 77 -3.68 3.41 4.03
CA ALA A 77 -4.83 4.17 4.47
C ALA A 77 -5.35 3.67 5.82
N ARG A 78 -5.50 2.35 5.99
CA ARG A 78 -5.90 1.74 7.27
C ARG A 78 -4.93 2.07 8.40
N LEU A 79 -3.62 2.03 8.15
CA LEU A 79 -2.61 2.39 9.15
C LEU A 79 -2.76 3.86 9.61
N ARG A 80 -3.05 4.79 8.70
CA ARG A 80 -3.32 6.19 9.07
C ARG A 80 -4.59 6.33 9.90
N THR A 81 -5.66 5.62 9.52
CA THR A 81 -6.91 5.60 10.29
C THR A 81 -6.66 5.10 11.71
N THR A 82 -5.95 3.98 11.86
CA THR A 82 -5.59 3.44 13.17
C THR A 82 -4.75 4.42 13.99
N ALA A 83 -3.75 5.07 13.38
CA ALA A 83 -2.95 6.09 14.07
C ALA A 83 -3.82 7.24 14.61
N ALA A 84 -4.74 7.75 13.78
CA ALA A 84 -5.68 8.80 14.18
C ALA A 84 -6.62 8.36 15.31
N GLU A 85 -7.07 7.11 15.32
CA GLU A 85 -7.90 6.55 16.39
C GLU A 85 -7.17 6.50 17.74
N TYR A 86 -5.89 6.11 17.73
CA TYR A 86 -5.05 6.15 18.94
C TYR A 86 -4.89 7.59 19.45
N GLU A 87 -4.49 8.53 18.60
CA GLU A 87 -4.32 9.94 18.99
C GLU A 87 -5.62 10.55 19.53
N ASN A 88 -6.76 10.24 18.90
CA ASN A 88 -8.06 10.69 19.36
C ASN A 88 -8.42 10.11 20.74
N THR A 89 -8.09 8.84 20.97
CA THR A 89 -8.32 8.18 22.26
C THR A 89 -7.45 8.79 23.36
N ASP A 90 -6.17 9.01 23.08
CA ASP A 90 -5.23 9.62 24.04
C ASP A 90 -5.63 11.04 24.37
N ARG A 91 -6.04 11.84 23.38
CA ARG A 91 -6.53 13.21 23.59
C ARG A 91 -7.78 13.24 24.47
N ARG A 92 -8.76 12.37 24.21
CA ARG A 92 -9.98 12.27 25.04
C ARG A 92 -9.66 11.91 26.50
N ARG A 93 -8.74 10.97 26.71
CA ARG A 93 -8.31 10.57 28.05
C ARG A 93 -7.56 11.68 28.75
N ALA A 94 -6.65 12.38 28.07
CA ALA A 94 -5.92 13.52 28.61
C ALA A 94 -6.90 14.62 29.09
N HIS A 95 -7.88 15.00 28.26
CA HIS A 95 -8.91 15.96 28.66
C HIS A 95 -9.69 15.51 29.90
N GLN A 96 -10.07 14.23 29.99
CA GLN A 96 -10.75 13.70 31.16
C GLN A 96 -9.89 13.80 32.43
N PHE A 97 -8.59 13.48 32.32
CA PHE A 97 -7.65 13.62 33.44
C PHE A 97 -7.45 15.08 33.87
N ASP A 98 -7.37 16.00 32.92
CA ASP A 98 -7.22 17.43 33.21
C ASP A 98 -8.48 17.98 33.91
N HIS A 99 -9.67 17.57 33.48
CA HIS A 99 -10.92 17.90 34.17
C HIS A 99 -10.96 17.40 35.61
N LEU A 100 -10.52 16.16 35.87
CA LEU A 100 -10.44 15.61 37.22
C LEU A 100 -9.39 16.32 38.09
N ARG A 101 -8.30 16.83 37.49
CA ARG A 101 -7.27 17.58 38.20
C ARG A 101 -7.66 19.02 38.50
N GLY A 102 -8.35 19.70 37.57
CA GLY A 102 -8.82 21.07 37.74
C GLY A 102 -10.09 21.21 38.59
N GLY A 103 -10.77 20.09 38.89
CA GLY A 103 -11.91 20.04 39.82
C GLY A 103 -11.55 19.83 41.29
N ARG A 104 -10.27 19.97 41.68
CA ARG A 104 -9.80 19.95 43.08
C ARG A 104 -9.26 21.33 43.47
#